data_AF-A0A081PH71-F1
#
_entry.id   AF-A0A081PH71-F1
#
_cell.length_a   1.000
_cell.length_b   1.000
_cell.length_c   1.000
_cell.angle_alpha   90.00
_cell.angle_beta   90.00
_cell.angle_gamma   90.00
#
_symmetry.space_group_name_H-M   'P 1'
#
loop_
_entity.id
_entity.type
_entity.pdbx_description
1 polymer ?
#
loop_
_entity_poly.entity_id
_entity_poly.type
_entity_poly.pdbx_seq_one_letter_code
_entity_poly.pdbx_strand_id
1 'polypeptide(L)'
;MRNCAYMEDFYKQKIVYPNMTKFLPFYLDDKGFLQNDKSFMIIGENIAYLTAFLNSSLFKYCFIDNFPELQGGTRELRKIFLDKIPVLQVSEKVNLEFEKRVMKLQELFMNKLSTKQMEIEIDEKIFDLYSLTEEERKIIGFIEIQ
;
A
#
# COMPACT_ATOMS: atom_id res chain seq x y z
N MET A 1 35.73 -1.86 9.14
CA MET A 1 34.27 -1.61 9.13
C MET A 1 33.61 -2.85 8.56
N ARG A 2 32.66 -3.46 9.28
CA ARG A 2 31.84 -4.54 8.70
C ARG A 2 30.92 -3.90 7.66
N ASN A 3 30.81 -4.50 6.47
CA ASN A 3 29.76 -4.12 5.54
C ASN A 3 28.42 -4.31 6.28
N CYS A 4 27.70 -3.22 6.52
CA CYS A 4 26.39 -3.30 7.15
C CYS A 4 25.45 -3.90 6.11
N ALA A 5 25.22 -5.21 6.16
CA ALA A 5 24.42 -5.96 5.18
C ALA A 5 23.02 -5.37 4.92
N TYR A 6 22.51 -4.54 5.83
CA TYR A 6 21.22 -3.87 5.72
C TYR A 6 21.26 -2.52 4.97
N MET A 7 22.44 -1.97 4.65
CA MET A 7 22.52 -0.68 3.96
C MET A 7 22.00 -0.77 2.52
N GLU A 8 22.19 -1.91 1.87
CA GLU A 8 21.70 -2.16 0.51
C GLU A 8 20.17 -2.23 0.46
N ASP A 9 19.52 -2.66 1.55
CA ASP A 9 18.06 -2.77 1.63
C ASP A 9 17.34 -1.42 1.53
N PHE A 10 17.99 -0.32 1.96
CA PHE A 10 17.41 1.01 1.81
C PHE A 10 17.32 1.46 0.35
N TYR A 11 18.10 0.87 -0.55
CA TYR A 11 18.11 1.22 -1.97
C TYR A 11 17.27 0.26 -2.83
N LYS A 12 16.74 -0.81 -2.24
CA LYS A 12 15.76 -1.67 -2.91
C LYS A 12 14.43 -0.94 -3.03
N GLN A 13 13.63 -1.34 -4.03
CA GLN A 13 12.24 -0.94 -4.10
C GLN A 13 11.51 -1.39 -2.83
N LYS A 14 10.77 -0.48 -2.21
CA LYS A 14 10.19 -0.70 -0.89
C LYS A 14 8.89 0.07 -0.69
N ILE A 15 8.01 -0.43 0.18
CA ILE A 15 6.89 0.38 0.68
C ILE A 15 7.37 1.22 1.84
N VAL A 16 6.99 2.49 1.85
CA VAL A 16 7.23 3.44 2.95
C VAL A 16 5.89 3.85 3.54
N TYR A 17 5.76 3.77 4.87
CA TYR A 17 4.54 4.18 5.56
C TYR A 17 4.84 4.71 6.97
N PRO A 18 4.05 5.67 7.51
CA PRO A 18 4.27 6.24 8.82
C PRO A 18 3.85 5.29 9.95
N ASN A 19 4.43 5.44 11.14
CA ASN A 19 4.00 4.70 12.33
C ASN A 19 2.61 5.14 12.83
N MET A 20 2.28 6.44 12.71
CA MET A 20 1.00 6.99 13.14
C MET A 20 0.44 7.91 12.07
N THR A 21 -0.84 7.74 11.73
CA THR A 21 -1.46 8.47 10.62
C THR A 21 -2.98 8.46 10.69
N LYS A 22 -3.62 9.53 10.20
CA LYS A 22 -5.09 9.56 10.01
C LYS A 22 -5.53 8.81 8.77
N PHE A 23 -4.67 8.85 7.76
CA PHE A 23 -4.88 8.21 6.47
C PHE A 23 -4.04 6.94 6.40
N LEU A 24 -4.25 6.05 5.43
CA LEU A 24 -3.42 4.84 5.27
C LEU A 24 -2.47 4.98 4.06
N PRO A 25 -1.44 5.87 4.11
CA PRO A 25 -0.60 6.14 2.96
C PRO A 25 0.55 5.11 2.88
N PHE A 26 0.41 4.13 1.99
CA PHE A 26 1.50 3.22 1.65
C PHE A 26 2.13 3.67 0.33
N TYR A 27 3.36 4.16 0.37
CA TYR A 27 4.06 4.70 -0.79
C TYR A 27 5.05 3.69 -1.36
N LEU A 28 5.00 3.42 -2.67
CA LEU A 28 6.02 2.63 -3.37
C LEU A 28 7.22 3.54 -3.66
N ASP A 29 8.32 3.32 -2.94
CA ASP A 29 9.59 3.99 -3.17
C ASP A 29 10.50 3.16 -4.08
N ASP A 30 10.80 3.71 -5.24
CA ASP A 30 11.76 3.21 -6.23
C ASP A 30 13.00 4.12 -6.36
N LYS A 31 13.09 5.18 -5.55
CA LYS A 31 14.15 6.21 -5.60
C LYS A 31 15.17 6.07 -4.47
N GLY A 32 14.96 5.14 -3.54
CA GLY A 32 15.89 4.89 -2.44
C GLY A 32 15.85 5.98 -1.38
N PHE A 33 14.68 6.53 -1.09
CA PHE A 33 14.51 7.51 -0.02
C PHE A 33 14.92 6.92 1.33
N LEU A 34 15.62 7.72 2.12
CA LEU A 34 16.00 7.38 3.48
C LEU A 34 14.93 7.87 4.45
N GLN A 35 14.55 6.98 5.35
CA GLN A 35 13.50 7.19 6.34
C GLN A 35 14.05 7.73 7.66
N ASN A 36 13.21 8.41 8.43
CA ASN A 36 13.51 8.74 9.82
C ASN A 36 12.90 7.68 10.76
N ASP A 37 13.02 7.90 12.07
CA ASP A 37 12.51 6.99 13.11
C ASP A 37 10.97 6.98 13.26
N LYS A 38 10.24 7.71 12.41
CA LYS A 38 8.77 7.83 12.44
C LYS A 38 8.06 7.08 11.30
N SER A 39 8.82 6.43 10.43
CA SER A 39 8.29 5.60 9.34
C SER A 39 8.88 4.19 9.38
N PHE A 40 8.18 3.27 8.75
CA PHE A 40 8.61 1.90 8.53
C PHE A 40 8.78 1.64 7.04
N MET A 41 9.53 0.59 6.71
CA MET A 41 9.64 0.08 5.35
C MET A 41 9.27 -1.40 5.25
N ILE A 42 8.66 -1.78 4.13
CA ILE A 42 8.44 -3.19 3.74
C ILE A 42 9.28 -3.44 2.48
N ILE A 43 10.12 -4.47 2.54
CA ILE A 43 10.90 -5.00 1.41
C ILE A 43 10.52 -6.46 1.18
N GLY A 44 10.67 -6.94 -0.05
CA GLY A 44 10.31 -8.30 -0.41
C GLY A 44 10.01 -8.44 -1.90
N GLU A 45 9.31 -9.51 -2.24
CA GLU A 45 8.83 -9.75 -3.60
C GLU A 45 7.45 -9.13 -3.81
N ASN A 46 7.12 -8.84 -5.08
CA ASN A 46 5.80 -8.33 -5.48
C ASN A 46 5.34 -7.07 -4.73
N ILE A 47 6.30 -6.18 -4.40
CA ILE A 47 6.07 -5.01 -3.55
C ILE A 47 5.09 -4.03 -4.18
N ALA A 48 5.08 -3.87 -5.50
CA ALA A 48 4.14 -2.96 -6.16
C ALA A 48 2.68 -3.43 -6.06
N TYR A 49 2.42 -4.73 -6.22
CA TYR A 49 1.11 -5.31 -5.95
C TYR A 49 0.72 -5.12 -4.48
N LEU A 50 1.64 -5.38 -3.55
CA LEU A 50 1.37 -5.17 -2.13
C LEU A 50 1.02 -3.71 -1.84
N THR A 51 1.71 -2.74 -2.45
CA THR A 51 1.36 -1.32 -2.34
C THR A 51 -0.07 -1.06 -2.82
N ALA A 52 -0.44 -1.60 -3.98
CA ALA A 52 -1.80 -1.42 -4.51
C ALA A 52 -2.86 -2.02 -3.57
N PHE A 53 -2.61 -3.23 -3.06
CA PHE A 53 -3.50 -3.87 -2.10
C PHE A 53 -3.64 -3.07 -0.80
N LEU A 54 -2.54 -2.63 -0.17
CA LEU A 54 -2.59 -1.88 1.09
C LEU A 54 -3.30 -0.52 0.97
N ASN A 55 -3.36 0.06 -0.23
CA ASN A 55 -4.11 1.30 -0.49
C ASN A 55 -5.54 1.06 -1.00
N SER A 56 -5.92 -0.20 -1.27
CA SER A 56 -7.22 -0.54 -1.87
C SER A 56 -8.40 -0.37 -0.93
N SER A 57 -9.59 -0.21 -1.50
CA SER A 57 -10.85 -0.22 -0.75
C SER A 57 -11.08 -1.54 -0.02
N LEU A 58 -10.70 -2.67 -0.62
CA LEU A 58 -10.79 -3.99 0.02
C LEU A 58 -10.00 -4.03 1.33
N PHE A 59 -8.74 -3.57 1.29
CA PHE A 59 -7.90 -3.55 2.48
C PHE A 59 -8.47 -2.64 3.57
N LYS A 60 -8.87 -1.42 3.20
CA LYS A 60 -9.44 -0.45 4.14
C LYS A 60 -10.72 -1.01 4.78
N TYR A 61 -11.62 -1.57 3.98
CA TYR A 61 -12.87 -2.15 4.46
C TYR A 61 -12.65 -3.31 5.43
N CYS A 62 -11.72 -4.21 5.12
CA CYS A 62 -11.51 -5.40 5.95
C CYS A 62 -10.63 -5.17 7.19
N PHE A 63 -9.67 -4.25 7.13
CA PHE A 63 -8.56 -4.24 8.09
C PHE A 63 -8.31 -2.90 8.78
N ILE A 64 -9.01 -1.80 8.44
CA ILE A 64 -8.76 -0.52 9.09
C ILE A 64 -8.90 -0.60 10.61
N ASP A 65 -9.91 -1.35 11.09
CA ASP A 65 -10.21 -1.55 12.50
C ASP A 65 -9.23 -2.47 13.25
N ASN A 66 -8.34 -3.15 12.53
CA ASN A 66 -7.26 -3.93 13.16
C ASN A 66 -6.14 -3.05 13.73
N PHE A 67 -6.06 -1.79 13.29
CA PHE A 67 -5.04 -0.84 13.76
C PHE A 67 -5.58 -0.05 14.95
N PRO A 68 -4.86 0.00 16.09
CA PRO A 68 -5.29 0.76 17.26
C PRO A 68 -5.55 2.24 16.93
N GLU A 69 -6.71 2.74 17.33
CA GLU A 69 -7.05 4.16 17.24
C GLU A 69 -6.43 4.94 18.42
N LEU A 70 -5.87 6.10 18.10
CA LEU A 70 -5.28 7.08 18.97
C LEU A 70 -6.12 8.37 18.93
N GLN A 71 -5.79 9.35 19.78
CA GLN A 71 -6.52 10.62 19.82
C GLN A 71 -6.64 11.29 18.44
N GLY A 72 -7.83 11.81 18.15
CA GLY A 72 -8.12 12.55 16.93
C GLY A 72 -8.30 11.68 15.67
N GLY A 73 -8.66 10.41 15.81
CA GLY A 73 -8.91 9.48 14.69
C GLY A 73 -7.63 9.00 14.00
N THR A 74 -6.48 9.14 14.66
CA THR A 74 -5.20 8.65 14.16
C THR A 74 -5.09 7.16 14.44
N ARG A 75 -4.44 6.38 13.60
CA ARG A 75 -4.18 4.95 13.83
C ARG A 75 -2.70 4.65 13.89
N GLU A 76 -2.32 3.65 14.69
CA GLU A 76 -0.94 3.17 14.81
C GLU A 76 -0.69 1.94 13.91
N LEU A 77 0.19 2.09 12.91
CA LEU A 77 0.50 1.07 11.91
C LEU A 77 1.76 0.28 12.29
N ARG A 78 1.68 -0.55 13.33
CA ARG A 78 2.82 -1.42 13.70
C ARG A 78 2.86 -2.71 12.88
N LYS A 79 4.07 -3.21 12.66
CA LYS A 79 4.35 -4.50 12.00
C LYS A 79 3.51 -5.66 12.55
N ILE A 80 3.32 -5.73 13.87
CA ILE A 80 2.55 -6.81 14.51
C ILE A 80 1.08 -6.91 14.05
N PHE A 81 0.51 -5.80 13.55
CA PHE A 81 -0.84 -5.79 13.00
C PHE A 81 -0.83 -6.15 11.51
N LEU A 82 0.13 -5.61 10.75
CA LEU A 82 0.32 -5.90 9.32
C LEU A 82 0.66 -7.38 9.06
N ASP A 83 1.51 -7.99 9.88
CA ASP A 83 1.93 -9.40 9.74
C ASP A 83 0.77 -10.40 9.79
N LYS A 84 -0.39 -10.00 10.34
CA LYS A 84 -1.58 -10.85 10.46
C LYS A 84 -2.50 -10.77 9.26
N ILE A 85 -2.25 -9.84 8.34
CA ILE A 85 -3.13 -9.58 7.19
C ILE A 85 -2.83 -10.63 6.11
N PRO A 86 -3.81 -11.45 5.71
CA PRO A 86 -3.62 -12.39 4.61
C PRO A 86 -3.51 -11.61 3.30
N VAL A 87 -2.48 -11.93 2.51
CA VAL A 87 -2.25 -11.32 1.20
C VAL A 87 -2.08 -12.43 0.16
N LEU A 88 -2.82 -12.33 -0.93
CA LEU A 88 -2.72 -13.27 -2.04
C LEU A 88 -1.32 -13.22 -2.66
N GLN A 89 -0.72 -14.38 -2.91
CA GLN A 89 0.54 -14.45 -3.66
C GLN A 89 0.26 -14.33 -5.14
N VAL A 90 0.99 -13.44 -5.81
CA VAL A 90 0.80 -13.16 -7.24
C VAL A 90 2.06 -13.49 -8.04
N SER A 91 1.89 -13.67 -9.35
CA SER A 91 3.03 -13.80 -10.25
C SER A 91 3.74 -12.46 -10.45
N GLU A 92 5.02 -12.51 -10.82
CA GLU A 92 5.80 -11.32 -11.19
C GLU A 92 5.11 -10.51 -12.29
N LYS A 93 4.47 -11.17 -13.27
CA LYS A 93 3.72 -10.50 -14.33
C LYS A 93 2.61 -9.61 -13.78
N VAL A 94 1.82 -10.12 -12.82
CA VAL A 94 0.74 -9.35 -12.17
C VAL A 94 1.33 -8.20 -11.37
N ASN A 95 2.44 -8.43 -10.65
CA ASN A 95 3.13 -7.36 -9.94
C ASN A 95 3.60 -6.23 -10.87
N LEU A 96 4.20 -6.55 -12.01
CA LEU A 96 4.65 -5.56 -13.01
C LEU A 96 3.49 -4.76 -13.61
N GLU A 97 2.29 -5.35 -13.71
CA GLU A 97 1.09 -4.62 -14.13
C GLU A 97 0.63 -3.60 -13.07
N PHE A 98 0.68 -3.96 -11.78
CA PHE A 98 0.41 -3.04 -10.68
C PHE A 98 1.48 -1.96 -10.55
N GLU A 99 2.75 -2.30 -10.73
CA GLU A 99 3.87 -1.35 -10.68
C GLU A 99 3.66 -0.16 -11.61
N LYS A 100 3.35 -0.43 -12.89
CA LYS A 100 3.07 0.63 -13.87
C LYS A 100 1.93 1.55 -13.44
N ARG A 101 0.89 0.99 -12.82
CA ARG A 101 -0.30 1.74 -12.37
C ARG A 101 0.00 2.55 -11.12
N VAL A 102 0.65 1.96 -10.13
CA VAL A 102 1.03 2.62 -8.87
C VAL A 102 2.03 3.74 -9.13
N MET A 103 3.05 3.52 -9.95
CA MET A 103 4.01 4.57 -10.30
C MET A 103 3.34 5.74 -11.02
N LYS A 104 2.45 5.46 -11.98
CA LYS A 104 1.68 6.50 -12.67
C LYS A 104 0.74 7.25 -11.72
N LEU A 105 0.08 6.55 -10.80
CA LEU A 105 -0.77 7.16 -9.77
C LEU A 105 0.04 8.11 -8.89
N GLN A 106 1.20 7.67 -8.40
CA GLN A 106 2.10 8.49 -7.59
C GLN A 106 2.64 9.70 -8.37
N GLU A 107 2.91 9.56 -9.66
CA GLU A 107 3.30 10.68 -10.53
C GLU A 107 2.17 11.70 -10.67
N LEU A 108 0.94 11.26 -10.93
CA LEU A 108 -0.23 12.15 -11.01
C LEU A 108 -0.44 12.91 -9.70
N PHE A 109 -0.33 12.21 -8.56
CA PHE A 109 -0.45 12.81 -7.23
C PHE A 109 0.62 13.89 -6.99
N MET A 110 1.89 13.60 -7.32
CA MET A 110 2.99 14.56 -7.20
C MET A 110 2.79 15.81 -8.06
N ASN A 111 2.16 15.65 -9.23
CA ASN A 111 1.80 16.75 -10.12
C ASN A 111 0.47 17.43 -9.77
N LYS A 112 -0.18 17.05 -8.65
CA LYS A 112 -1.48 17.57 -8.20
C LYS A 112 -2.59 17.42 -9.23
N LEU A 113 -2.52 16.35 -10.03
CA LEU A 113 -3.53 15.99 -11.01
C LEU A 113 -4.58 15.07 -10.40
N SER A 114 -5.75 14.98 -11.03
CA SER A 114 -6.83 14.09 -10.58
C SER A 114 -6.40 12.62 -10.67
N THR A 115 -6.50 11.89 -9.56
CA THR A 115 -6.12 10.48 -9.43
C THR A 115 -7.31 9.53 -9.36
N LYS A 116 -8.50 10.02 -9.01
CA LYS A 116 -9.69 9.23 -8.67
C LYS A 116 -10.02 8.09 -9.66
N GLN A 117 -9.99 8.38 -10.96
CA GLN A 117 -10.29 7.35 -11.97
C GLN A 117 -9.28 6.20 -11.93
N MET A 118 -8.01 6.51 -11.71
CA MET A 118 -6.95 5.51 -11.65
C MET A 118 -7.00 4.70 -10.35
N GLU A 119 -7.39 5.33 -9.25
CA GLU A 119 -7.63 4.64 -7.98
C GLU A 119 -8.75 3.62 -8.12
N ILE A 120 -9.87 4.00 -8.75
CA ILE A 120 -10.99 3.10 -9.05
C ILE A 120 -10.53 1.94 -9.94
N GLU A 121 -9.77 2.20 -11.01
CA GLU A 121 -9.26 1.13 -11.89
C GLU A 121 -8.31 0.15 -11.18
N ILE A 122 -7.54 0.62 -10.19
CA ILE A 122 -6.67 -0.23 -9.37
C ILE A 122 -7.54 -1.07 -8.44
N ASP A 123 -8.54 -0.48 -7.79
CA ASP A 123 -9.48 -1.19 -6.92
C ASP A 123 -10.26 -2.26 -7.66
N GLU A 124 -10.79 -1.97 -8.84
CA GLU A 124 -11.49 -2.95 -9.68
C GLU A 124 -10.58 -4.15 -9.99
N LYS A 125 -9.30 -3.91 -10.27
CA LYS A 125 -8.32 -5.00 -10.48
C LYS A 125 -8.04 -5.80 -9.22
N ILE A 126 -7.99 -5.16 -8.06
CA ILE A 126 -7.85 -5.85 -6.79
C ILE A 126 -9.09 -6.72 -6.53
N PHE A 127 -10.29 -6.19 -6.78
CA PHE A 127 -11.53 -6.94 -6.64
C PHE A 127 -11.59 -8.15 -7.59
N ASP A 128 -11.17 -7.97 -8.85
CA ASP A 128 -11.06 -9.07 -9.83
C ASP A 128 -10.07 -10.14 -9.35
N LEU A 129 -8.90 -9.71 -8.87
CA LEU A 129 -7.84 -10.62 -8.41
C LEU A 129 -8.29 -11.46 -7.20
N TYR A 130 -9.03 -10.86 -6.27
CA TYR A 130 -9.60 -11.55 -5.11
C TYR A 130 -10.94 -12.25 -5.42
N SER A 131 -11.39 -12.23 -6.68
CA SER A 131 -12.63 -12.87 -7.14
C SER A 131 -13.90 -12.41 -6.40
N LEU A 132 -13.97 -11.13 -6.04
CA LEU A 132 -15.14 -10.57 -5.37
C LEU A 132 -16.35 -10.55 -6.31
N THR A 133 -17.49 -10.94 -5.76
CA THR A 133 -18.81 -10.85 -6.39
C THR A 133 -19.28 -9.40 -6.52
N GLU A 134 -20.22 -9.15 -7.42
CA GLU A 134 -20.85 -7.82 -7.58
C GLU A 134 -21.54 -7.33 -6.30
N GLU A 135 -22.06 -8.24 -5.46
CA GLU A 135 -22.67 -7.89 -4.19
C GLU A 135 -21.63 -7.41 -3.18
N GLU A 136 -20.51 -8.12 -3.05
CA GLU A 136 -19.39 -7.74 -2.19
C GLU A 136 -18.78 -6.40 -2.63
N ARG A 137 -18.59 -6.21 -3.94
CA ARG A 137 -18.08 -4.94 -4.49
C ARG A 137 -18.98 -3.76 -4.13
N LYS A 138 -20.31 -3.94 -4.19
CA LYS A 138 -21.28 -2.90 -3.80
C LYS A 138 -21.24 -2.59 -2.30
N ILE A 139 -21.03 -3.61 -1.47
CA ILE A 139 -20.95 -3.44 -0.01
C ILE A 139 -19.67 -2.69 0.38
N ILE A 140 -18.54 -3.04 -0.24
CA ILE A 140 -17.24 -2.40 0.03
C ILE A 140 -17.24 -0.97 -0.51
N GLY A 141 -17.73 -0.79 -1.74
CA GLY A 141 -17.71 0.50 -2.43
C GLY A 141 -16.29 0.99 -2.73
N PHE A 142 -16.19 2.26 -3.11
CA PHE A 142 -14.91 2.94 -3.30
C PHE A 142 -14.59 3.81 -2.08
N ILE A 143 -13.41 3.60 -1.51
CA ILE A 143 -12.86 4.31 -0.36
C ILE A 143 -11.61 5.05 -0.82
N GLU A 144 -11.74 6.37 -0.96
CA GLU A 144 -10.70 7.26 -1.48
C GLU A 144 -9.36 7.10 -0.73
N ILE A 145 -8.26 7.23 -1.48
CA ILE A 145 -6.93 7.38 -0.89
C ILE A 145 -6.82 8.84 -0.44
N GLN A 146 -6.69 9.06 0.87
CA GLN A 146 -6.65 10.39 1.49
C GLN A 146 -5.22 10.86 1.74
#